data_AF-A0A6F9XQ19-F1
#
_entry.id   AF-A0A6F9XQ19-F1
#
_cell.length_a   1.000
_cell.length_b   1.000
_cell.length_c   1.000
_cell.angle_alpha   90.00
_cell.angle_beta   90.00
_cell.angle_gamma   90.00
#
_symmetry.space_group_name_H-M   'P 1'
#
loop_
_entity.id
_entity.type
_entity.pdbx_description
1 polymer ?
#
loop_
_entity_poly.entity_id
_entity_poly.type
_entity_poly.pdbx_seq_one_letter_code
_entity_poly.pdbx_strand_id
1 'polypeptide(L)'
;MKRIDKVYQGLVAKWQAATKEEILAKQGSAAKELATELGLTRANTSLELNKLVRQAQVVKIKTFPVRYLPMIVIEQHFGLRQLEVASLKDSTKKPTEPAVKLEQLAQAAASTQVNQVDPLELMIGYRGSLHNAVSQAKAALMYPPHGLHMILLGQTGVGETYFANKIYAYAKFAQILNDDADDAPFVSFNCADYYNNPQLLMATLFGHAKGAYTGAE
;
A
#
# COMPACT_ATOMS: atom_id res chain seq x y z
N MET A 1 -14.57 -29.30 -2.56
CA MET A 1 -13.33 -28.55 -2.86
C MET A 1 -12.92 -27.76 -1.63
N LYS A 2 -11.66 -27.82 -1.17
CA LYS A 2 -11.25 -27.04 0.03
C LYS A 2 -11.13 -25.56 -0.35
N ARG A 3 -11.25 -24.68 0.65
CA ARG A 3 -11.17 -23.22 0.44
C ARG A 3 -9.82 -22.79 -0.15
N ILE A 4 -8.73 -23.42 0.28
CA ILE A 4 -7.38 -23.17 -0.23
C ILE A 4 -7.28 -23.49 -1.73
N ASP A 5 -7.88 -24.59 -2.18
CA ASP A 5 -7.91 -24.97 -3.59
C ASP A 5 -8.71 -23.94 -4.42
N LYS A 6 -9.83 -23.45 -3.87
CA LYS A 6 -10.64 -22.39 -4.51
C LYS A 6 -9.83 -21.11 -4.71
N VAL A 7 -9.08 -20.69 -3.69
CA VAL A 7 -8.23 -19.50 -3.76
C VAL A 7 -7.09 -19.69 -4.75
N TYR A 8 -6.43 -20.85 -4.75
CA TYR A 8 -5.35 -21.16 -5.67
C TYR A 8 -5.82 -21.21 -7.12
N GLN A 9 -6.89 -21.97 -7.41
CA GLN A 9 -7.46 -22.07 -8.76
C GLN A 9 -7.97 -20.71 -9.26
N GLY A 10 -8.61 -19.92 -8.40
CA GLY A 10 -9.03 -18.56 -8.75
C GLY A 10 -7.86 -17.65 -9.12
N LEU A 11 -6.76 -17.72 -8.36
CA LEU A 11 -5.56 -16.95 -8.65
C LEU A 11 -4.88 -17.43 -9.95
N VAL A 12 -4.78 -18.74 -10.18
CA VAL A 12 -4.22 -19.31 -11.41
C VAL A 12 -5.06 -18.91 -12.62
N ALA A 13 -6.38 -19.09 -12.56
CA ALA A 13 -7.29 -18.74 -13.65
C ALA A 13 -7.16 -17.27 -14.09
N LYS A 14 -6.92 -16.36 -13.13
CA LYS A 14 -6.73 -14.93 -13.41
C LYS A 14 -5.43 -14.60 -14.13
N TRP A 15 -4.37 -15.37 -13.89
CA TRP A 15 -3.01 -15.06 -14.37
C TRP A 15 -2.48 -16.02 -15.43
N GLN A 16 -3.16 -17.14 -15.70
CA GLN A 16 -2.72 -18.16 -16.64
C GLN A 16 -2.68 -17.67 -18.10
N ALA A 17 -3.53 -16.70 -18.45
CA ALA A 17 -3.57 -16.10 -19.79
C ALA A 17 -2.83 -14.75 -19.88
N ALA A 18 -2.20 -14.30 -18.78
CA ALA A 18 -1.56 -12.99 -18.73
C ALA A 18 -0.26 -13.00 -19.55
N THR A 19 0.03 -11.91 -20.27
CA THR A 19 1.31 -11.79 -20.99
C THR A 19 2.44 -11.43 -20.02
N LYS A 20 3.70 -11.62 -20.46
CA LYS A 20 4.88 -11.24 -19.68
C LYS A 20 4.85 -9.76 -19.28
N GLU A 21 4.39 -8.90 -20.19
CA GLU A 21 4.26 -7.46 -19.98
C GLU A 21 3.19 -7.14 -18.93
N GLU A 22 2.03 -7.81 -18.98
CA GLU A 22 0.97 -7.65 -17.99
C GLU A 22 1.40 -8.09 -16.59
N ILE A 23 2.18 -9.18 -16.50
CA ILE A 23 2.72 -9.66 -15.22
C ILE A 23 3.68 -8.63 -14.61
N LEU A 24 4.55 -8.03 -15.42
CA LEU A 24 5.49 -7.00 -14.97
C LEU A 24 4.77 -5.71 -14.54
N ALA A 25 3.73 -5.31 -15.26
CA ALA A 25 2.98 -4.09 -14.96
C ALA A 25 2.09 -4.22 -13.72
N LYS A 26 1.29 -5.29 -13.64
CA LYS A 26 0.28 -5.46 -12.58
C LYS A 26 0.78 -6.23 -11.36
N GLN A 27 1.83 -7.04 -11.50
CA GLN A 27 2.53 -7.71 -10.39
C GLN A 27 1.65 -8.61 -9.51
N GLY A 28 0.63 -9.27 -10.06
CA GLY A 28 -0.23 -10.17 -9.29
C GLY A 28 -1.51 -9.53 -8.73
N SER A 29 -2.30 -10.31 -7.99
CA SER A 29 -3.57 -9.85 -7.41
C SER A 29 -3.44 -9.49 -5.94
N ALA A 30 -4.09 -8.42 -5.50
CA ALA A 30 -4.24 -8.14 -4.08
C ALA A 30 -5.26 -9.09 -3.43
N ALA A 31 -5.08 -9.40 -2.14
CA ALA A 31 -6.00 -10.29 -1.42
C ALA A 31 -7.46 -9.77 -1.40
N LYS A 32 -7.66 -8.45 -1.46
CA LYS A 32 -9.00 -7.84 -1.53
C LYS A 32 -9.66 -8.11 -2.89
N GLU A 33 -8.93 -7.89 -3.98
CA GLU A 33 -9.41 -8.13 -5.36
C GLU A 33 -9.87 -9.58 -5.53
N LEU A 34 -9.01 -10.53 -5.14
CA LEU A 34 -9.31 -11.96 -5.26
C LEU A 34 -10.44 -12.40 -4.32
N ALA A 35 -10.58 -11.78 -3.15
CA ALA A 35 -11.68 -12.06 -2.22
C ALA A 35 -13.03 -11.66 -2.82
N THR A 36 -13.12 -10.48 -3.44
CA THR A 36 -14.33 -10.00 -4.11
C THR A 36 -14.74 -10.95 -5.25
N GLU A 37 -13.80 -11.36 -6.10
CA GLU A 37 -14.06 -12.27 -7.23
C GLU A 37 -14.53 -13.66 -6.78
N LEU A 38 -14.00 -14.18 -5.67
CA LEU A 38 -14.33 -15.53 -5.19
C LEU A 38 -15.50 -15.59 -4.20
N GLY A 39 -16.10 -14.44 -3.86
CA GLY A 39 -17.13 -14.34 -2.82
C GLY A 39 -16.64 -14.76 -1.44
N LEU A 40 -15.38 -14.44 -1.10
CA LEU A 40 -14.74 -14.75 0.18
C LEU A 40 -14.43 -13.48 0.96
N THR A 41 -14.16 -13.59 2.26
CA THR A 41 -13.66 -12.46 3.04
C THR A 41 -12.17 -12.23 2.78
N ARG A 42 -11.73 -10.96 2.77
CA ARG A 42 -10.30 -10.59 2.64
C ARG A 42 -9.41 -11.37 3.62
N ALA A 43 -9.87 -11.53 4.86
CA ALA A 43 -9.12 -12.24 5.91
C ALA A 43 -8.89 -13.72 5.56
N ASN A 44 -9.94 -14.42 5.10
CA ASN A 44 -9.83 -15.82 4.70
C ASN A 44 -8.97 -15.99 3.46
N THR A 45 -9.13 -15.13 2.45
CA THR A 45 -8.30 -15.16 1.24
C THR A 45 -6.83 -14.90 1.56
N SER A 46 -6.53 -13.90 2.40
CA SER A 46 -5.17 -13.62 2.87
C SER A 46 -4.55 -14.80 3.64
N LEU A 47 -5.33 -15.47 4.51
CA LEU A 47 -4.88 -16.64 5.24
C LEU A 47 -4.48 -17.78 4.30
N GLU A 48 -5.33 -18.11 3.32
CA GLU A 48 -5.03 -19.18 2.36
C GLU A 48 -3.85 -18.80 1.44
N LEU A 49 -3.76 -17.55 0.97
CA LEU A 49 -2.63 -17.07 0.18
C LEU A 49 -1.30 -17.19 0.93
N ASN A 50 -1.26 -16.83 2.21
CA ASN A 50 -0.04 -17.00 3.01
C ASN A 50 0.31 -18.48 3.23
N LYS A 51 -0.66 -19.40 3.31
CA LYS A 51 -0.38 -20.84 3.33
C LYS A 51 0.21 -21.32 1.99
N LEU A 52 -0.34 -20.87 0.87
CA LEU A 52 0.16 -21.21 -0.47
C LEU A 52 1.58 -20.68 -0.71
N VAL A 53 1.91 -19.52 -0.14
CA VAL A 53 3.29 -18.99 -0.12
C VAL A 53 4.23 -19.90 0.66
N ARG A 54 3.81 -20.39 1.83
CA ARG A 54 4.58 -21.38 2.61
C ARG A 54 4.76 -22.71 1.89
N GLN A 55 3.82 -23.05 1.00
CA GLN A 55 3.87 -24.24 0.14
C GLN A 55 4.63 -24.00 -1.17
N ALA A 56 5.24 -22.82 -1.36
CA ALA A 56 5.96 -22.43 -2.58
C ALA A 56 5.12 -22.49 -3.89
N GLN A 57 3.79 -22.50 -3.78
CA GLN A 57 2.89 -22.50 -4.95
C GLN A 57 2.55 -21.09 -5.44
N VAL A 58 2.74 -20.08 -4.59
CA VAL A 58 2.43 -18.68 -4.84
C VAL A 58 3.59 -17.82 -4.33
N VAL A 59 3.96 -16.80 -5.09
CA VAL A 59 4.95 -15.80 -4.69
C VAL A 59 4.24 -14.54 -4.20
N LYS A 60 4.76 -13.97 -3.11
CA LYS A 60 4.27 -12.72 -2.51
C LYS A 60 5.18 -11.57 -2.91
N ILE A 61 4.62 -10.60 -3.62
CA ILE A 61 5.33 -9.38 -4.03
C ILE A 61 5.06 -8.32 -2.98
N LYS A 62 6.14 -7.82 -2.34
CA LYS A 62 6.09 -6.84 -1.23
C LYS A 62 5.84 -5.42 -1.74
N THR A 63 4.78 -5.24 -2.51
CA THR A 63 4.23 -3.93 -2.86
C THR A 63 3.14 -3.54 -1.88
N PHE A 64 2.65 -2.31 -2.03
CA PHE A 64 1.50 -1.82 -1.29
C PHE A 64 0.38 -1.46 -2.27
N PRO A 65 -0.76 -2.18 -2.31
CA PRO A 65 -1.09 -3.36 -1.51
C PRO A 65 -0.23 -4.58 -1.87
N VAL A 66 -0.07 -5.53 -0.94
CA VAL A 66 0.66 -6.79 -1.19
C VAL A 66 -0.05 -7.60 -2.27
N ARG A 67 0.70 -7.99 -3.28
CA ARG A 67 0.20 -8.78 -4.41
C ARG A 67 0.74 -10.21 -4.39
N TYR A 68 -0.04 -11.12 -4.96
CA TYR A 68 0.25 -12.54 -5.01
C TYR A 68 0.20 -13.02 -6.47
N LEU A 69 1.17 -13.85 -6.86
CA LEU A 69 1.27 -14.39 -8.21
C LEU A 69 1.55 -15.90 -8.15
N PRO A 70 0.86 -16.74 -8.93
CA PRO A 70 1.12 -18.18 -8.95
C PRO A 70 2.53 -18.50 -9.45
N MET A 71 3.20 -19.45 -8.80
CA MET A 71 4.54 -19.88 -9.21
C MET A 71 4.54 -20.47 -10.62
N ILE A 72 3.47 -21.21 -10.98
CA ILE A 72 3.33 -21.81 -12.31
C ILE A 72 3.35 -20.76 -13.44
N VAL A 73 2.75 -19.59 -13.23
CA VAL A 73 2.72 -18.49 -14.20
C VAL A 73 4.11 -17.88 -14.34
N ILE A 74 4.82 -17.72 -13.21
CA ILE A 74 6.20 -17.23 -13.21
C ILE A 74 7.11 -18.17 -14.00
N GLU A 75 7.01 -19.48 -13.74
CA GLU A 75 7.80 -20.50 -14.44
C GLU A 75 7.53 -20.51 -15.95
N GLN A 76 6.25 -20.41 -16.35
CA GLN A 76 5.83 -20.40 -17.76
C GLN A 76 6.35 -19.18 -18.53
N HIS A 77 6.27 -17.98 -17.94
CA HIS A 77 6.56 -16.73 -18.66
C HIS A 77 8.00 -16.24 -18.52
N PHE A 78 8.71 -16.66 -17.47
CA PHE A 78 10.09 -16.24 -17.21
C PHE A 78 11.12 -17.36 -17.36
N GLY A 79 10.70 -18.59 -17.68
CA GLY A 79 11.61 -19.72 -17.93
C GLY A 79 12.43 -20.11 -16.70
N LEU A 80 11.93 -19.83 -15.50
CA LEU A 80 12.64 -19.99 -14.23
C LEU A 80 12.53 -21.44 -13.72
N ARG A 81 13.12 -22.40 -14.43
CA ARG A 81 13.44 -23.71 -13.83
C ARG A 81 14.71 -23.55 -12.98
N GLN A 82 14.53 -23.45 -11.66
CA GLN A 82 15.57 -23.34 -10.62
C GLN A 82 16.33 -22.01 -10.54
N LEU A 83 15.72 -21.00 -9.92
CA LEU A 83 16.49 -20.15 -9.00
C LEU A 83 16.75 -20.99 -7.74
N GLU A 84 18.02 -21.23 -7.46
CA GLU A 84 18.47 -21.92 -6.26
C GLU A 84 17.76 -21.37 -5.02
N VAL A 85 17.00 -22.25 -4.38
CA VAL A 85 16.80 -22.22 -2.94
C VAL A 85 18.17 -22.54 -2.32
N ALA A 86 19.12 -21.62 -2.43
CA ALA A 86 20.41 -21.73 -1.77
C ALA A 86 20.17 -21.49 -0.27
N SER A 87 19.80 -22.58 0.39
CA SER A 87 19.82 -22.70 1.83
C SER A 87 21.28 -22.58 2.29
N LEU A 88 21.66 -21.43 2.82
CA LEU A 88 22.66 -21.42 3.88
C LEU A 88 21.90 -21.55 5.20
N LYS A 89 21.76 -22.82 5.59
CA LYS A 89 21.87 -23.22 6.98
C LYS A 89 23.12 -22.54 7.55
N ASP A 90 22.92 -21.49 8.32
CA ASP A 90 23.79 -21.26 9.46
C ASP A 90 22.94 -21.30 10.71
N SER A 91 23.42 -22.06 11.67
CA SER A 91 22.65 -22.43 12.84
C SER A 91 22.40 -21.21 13.72
N THR A 92 21.20 -21.14 14.28
CA THR A 92 20.67 -20.16 15.25
C THR A 92 19.86 -18.97 14.68
N LYS A 93 18.57 -18.97 15.06
CA LYS A 93 17.53 -17.90 15.02
C LYS A 93 16.64 -17.76 13.76
N LYS A 94 15.40 -18.29 13.94
CA LYS A 94 14.07 -18.01 13.32
C LYS A 94 13.95 -18.07 11.78
N PRO A 95 12.99 -18.84 11.22
CA PRO A 95 12.85 -19.02 9.78
C PRO A 95 12.25 -17.76 9.13
N THR A 96 13.08 -17.06 8.38
CA THR A 96 12.72 -15.97 7.47
C THR A 96 12.22 -16.52 6.13
N GLU A 97 11.05 -16.04 5.72
CA GLU A 97 10.34 -16.37 4.48
C GLU A 97 11.16 -16.01 3.22
N PRO A 98 11.06 -16.78 2.11
CA PRO A 98 11.76 -16.47 0.87
C PRO A 98 11.09 -15.28 0.18
N ALA A 99 11.68 -14.10 0.34
CA ALA A 99 11.34 -12.91 -0.45
C ALA A 99 12.36 -12.80 -1.58
N VAL A 100 11.95 -13.10 -2.81
CA VAL A 100 12.78 -12.83 -3.98
C VAL A 100 12.84 -11.32 -4.20
N LYS A 101 14.01 -10.72 -3.99
CA LYS A 101 14.29 -9.34 -4.42
C LYS A 101 14.46 -9.34 -5.94
N LEU A 102 13.38 -9.07 -6.66
CA LEU A 102 13.35 -8.94 -8.12
C LEU A 102 13.96 -7.59 -8.58
N GLU A 103 14.99 -7.10 -7.90
CA GLU A 103 15.59 -5.78 -8.11
C GLU A 103 16.51 -5.74 -9.35
N GLN A 104 16.82 -6.88 -9.98
CA GLN A 104 17.82 -6.97 -11.06
C GLN A 104 17.25 -7.20 -12.48
N LEU A 105 15.92 -7.24 -12.69
CA LEU A 105 15.31 -7.40 -14.02
C LEU A 105 14.68 -6.13 -14.60
N ALA A 106 14.75 -5.00 -13.88
CA ALA A 106 14.01 -3.77 -14.19
C ALA A 106 14.70 -2.77 -15.15
N GLN A 107 15.95 -3.02 -15.58
CA GLN A 107 16.74 -1.97 -16.25
C GLN A 107 16.67 -1.92 -17.79
N ALA A 108 15.83 -2.73 -18.45
CA ALA A 108 15.78 -2.77 -19.92
C ALA A 108 14.45 -2.34 -20.57
N ALA A 109 13.46 -1.85 -19.81
CA ALA A 109 12.14 -1.49 -20.35
C ALA A 109 11.69 -0.05 -20.02
N ALA A 110 12.65 0.84 -19.77
CA ALA A 110 12.37 2.25 -19.53
C ALA A 110 12.15 2.99 -20.86
N SER A 111 10.97 2.83 -21.45
CA SER A 111 10.47 3.79 -22.41
C SER A 111 8.94 3.80 -22.42
N THR A 112 8.40 4.94 -21.97
CA THR A 112 7.05 5.46 -22.28
C THR A 112 5.92 5.09 -21.31
N GLN A 113 6.00 5.56 -20.06
CA GLN A 113 4.83 6.09 -19.32
C GLN A 113 5.30 7.26 -18.44
N VAL A 114 4.47 8.30 -18.32
CA VAL A 114 4.79 9.55 -17.61
C VAL A 114 5.29 9.24 -16.19
N ASN A 115 6.56 9.54 -15.93
CA ASN A 115 7.24 9.40 -14.64
C ASN A 115 6.58 10.29 -13.56
N GLN A 116 5.44 9.88 -13.01
CA GLN A 116 5.02 10.41 -11.72
C GLN A 116 5.71 9.60 -10.63
N VAL A 117 6.77 10.18 -10.08
CA VAL A 117 7.52 9.63 -8.96
C VAL A 117 6.65 9.72 -7.72
N ASP A 118 6.57 8.63 -6.95
CA ASP A 118 5.87 8.60 -5.66
C ASP A 118 6.36 9.75 -4.76
N PRO A 119 5.47 10.67 -4.33
CA PRO A 119 5.86 11.84 -3.53
C PRO A 119 6.59 11.52 -2.22
N LEU A 120 6.35 10.35 -1.63
CA LEU A 120 7.01 9.89 -0.41
C LEU A 120 8.44 9.40 -0.69
N GLU A 121 8.76 8.97 -1.92
CA GLU A 121 10.12 8.59 -2.31
C GLU A 121 11.09 9.77 -2.34
N LEU A 122 10.55 10.98 -2.53
CA LEU A 122 11.31 12.22 -2.50
C LEU A 122 11.78 12.60 -1.08
N MET A 123 11.34 11.90 -0.05
CA MET A 123 11.72 12.17 1.33
C MET A 123 13.09 11.57 1.66
N ILE A 124 13.94 12.38 2.29
CA ILE A 124 15.21 11.91 2.86
C ILE A 124 14.89 10.81 3.88
N GLY A 125 15.51 9.63 3.71
CA GLY A 125 15.30 8.49 4.60
C GLY A 125 14.15 7.56 4.20
N TYR A 126 13.46 7.76 3.06
CA TYR A 126 12.41 6.86 2.58
C TYR A 126 12.85 5.38 2.54
N ARG A 127 14.04 5.11 1.99
CA ARG A 127 14.62 3.76 1.93
C ARG A 127 15.35 3.33 3.22
N GLY A 128 15.42 4.22 4.22
CA GLY A 128 16.20 4.05 5.44
C GLY A 128 15.35 4.26 6.69
N SER A 129 15.68 5.28 7.49
CA SER A 129 15.08 5.56 8.80
C SER A 129 13.56 5.75 8.78
N LEU A 130 13.00 6.28 7.68
CA LEU A 130 11.56 6.50 7.54
C LEU A 130 10.83 5.33 6.87
N HIS A 131 11.52 4.25 6.49
CA HIS A 131 10.91 3.14 5.74
C HIS A 131 9.66 2.59 6.43
N ASN A 132 9.75 2.31 7.74
CA ASN A 132 8.63 1.77 8.51
C ASN A 132 7.49 2.80 8.65
N ALA A 133 7.80 4.06 8.92
CA ALA A 133 6.82 5.13 9.06
C ALA A 133 6.07 5.37 7.74
N VAL A 134 6.78 5.39 6.61
CA VAL A 134 6.19 5.50 5.27
C VAL A 134 5.32 4.30 4.95
N SER A 135 5.80 3.09 5.22
CA SER A 135 5.01 1.87 5.00
C SER A 135 3.73 1.87 5.84
N GLN A 136 3.79 2.35 7.08
CA GLN A 136 2.63 2.45 7.98
C GLN A 136 1.66 3.53 7.52
N ALA A 137 2.15 4.70 7.08
CA ALA A 137 1.31 5.77 6.56
C ALA A 137 0.56 5.35 5.29
N LYS A 138 1.25 4.70 4.34
CA LYS A 138 0.63 4.11 3.15
C LYS A 138 -0.44 3.09 3.57
N ALA A 139 -0.11 2.19 4.51
CA ALA A 139 -1.03 1.19 5.07
C ALA A 139 -2.32 1.79 5.64
N ALA A 140 -2.17 2.83 6.47
CA ALA A 140 -3.29 3.55 7.06
C ALA A 140 -4.16 4.20 5.98
N LEU A 141 -3.56 4.83 4.97
CA LEU A 141 -4.27 5.56 3.93
C LEU A 141 -5.15 4.66 3.02
N MET A 142 -4.66 3.49 2.59
CA MET A 142 -5.47 2.56 1.75
C MET A 142 -6.36 1.61 2.55
N TYR A 143 -6.43 1.73 3.87
CA TYR A 143 -7.29 0.86 4.66
C TYR A 143 -8.78 1.14 4.36
N PRO A 144 -9.61 0.15 3.99
CA PRO A 144 -11.00 0.41 3.63
C PRO A 144 -11.88 0.84 4.84
N PRO A 145 -12.95 1.65 4.63
CA PRO A 145 -13.34 2.29 3.37
C PRO A 145 -12.65 3.64 3.11
N HIS A 146 -12.25 4.39 4.15
CA HIS A 146 -11.77 5.79 4.04
C HIS A 146 -10.39 6.03 4.67
N GLY A 147 -9.57 5.00 4.78
CA GLY A 147 -8.31 5.04 5.51
C GLY A 147 -8.48 4.91 7.04
N LEU A 148 -7.36 4.98 7.74
CA LEU A 148 -7.28 5.02 9.21
C LEU A 148 -6.73 6.37 9.67
N HIS A 149 -7.15 6.81 10.85
CA HIS A 149 -6.55 7.97 11.52
C HIS A 149 -5.08 7.72 11.84
N MET A 150 -4.26 8.76 11.68
CA MET A 150 -2.82 8.71 11.91
C MET A 150 -2.43 9.75 12.97
N ILE A 151 -1.54 9.36 13.88
CA ILE A 151 -0.87 10.28 14.79
C ILE A 151 0.61 10.26 14.41
N LEU A 152 1.18 11.43 14.12
CA LEU A 152 2.61 11.60 13.88
C LEU A 152 3.25 12.01 15.21
N LEU A 153 4.37 11.35 15.56
CA LEU A 153 5.09 11.58 16.81
C LEU A 153 6.57 11.81 16.52
N GLY A 154 7.14 12.81 17.18
CA GLY A 154 8.46 13.32 16.88
C GLY A 154 8.76 14.58 17.68
N GLN A 155 10.03 14.96 17.72
CA GLN A 155 10.45 16.21 18.35
C GLN A 155 10.10 17.40 17.43
N THR A 156 9.99 18.59 18.02
CA THR A 156 9.80 19.81 17.23
C THR A 156 10.91 19.96 16.19
N GLY A 157 10.54 20.21 14.94
CA GLY A 157 11.49 20.45 13.84
C GLY A 157 11.94 19.22 13.05
N VAL A 158 11.50 18.00 13.39
CA VAL A 158 11.87 16.78 12.62
C VAL A 158 11.11 16.62 11.30
N GLY A 159 10.20 17.54 10.99
CA GLY A 159 9.47 17.56 9.71
C GLY A 159 8.13 16.82 9.70
N GLU A 160 7.44 16.69 10.83
CA GLU A 160 6.11 16.04 10.90
C GLU A 160 5.08 16.69 9.95
N THR A 161 5.03 18.03 9.93
CA THR A 161 4.17 18.78 9.01
C THR A 161 4.53 18.48 7.55
N TYR A 162 5.82 18.39 7.24
CA TYR A 162 6.27 18.02 5.89
C TYR A 162 5.86 16.58 5.54
N PHE A 163 5.97 15.65 6.48
CA PHE A 163 5.54 14.27 6.29
C PHE A 163 4.03 14.19 6.04
N ALA A 164 3.20 14.91 6.80
CA ALA A 164 1.76 15.00 6.57
C ALA A 164 1.41 15.51 5.17
N ASN A 165 2.10 16.56 4.70
CA ASN A 165 1.94 17.07 3.34
C ASN A 165 2.31 16.03 2.27
N LYS A 166 3.37 15.24 2.48
CA LYS A 166 3.75 14.17 1.55
C LYS A 166 2.78 12.99 1.57
N ILE A 167 2.19 12.66 2.72
CA ILE A 167 1.11 11.66 2.81
C ILE A 167 -0.09 12.12 1.99
N TYR A 168 -0.50 13.39 2.10
CA TYR A 168 -1.59 13.95 1.29
C TYR A 168 -1.27 13.93 -0.21
N ALA A 169 -0.06 14.35 -0.60
CA ALA A 169 0.37 14.28 -1.99
C ALA A 169 0.35 12.84 -2.53
N TYR A 170 0.79 11.87 -1.72
CA TYR A 170 0.69 10.46 -2.05
C TYR A 170 -0.77 9.98 -2.17
N ALA A 171 -1.69 10.49 -1.36
CA ALA A 171 -3.11 10.16 -1.45
C ALA A 171 -3.73 10.53 -2.79
N LYS A 172 -3.38 11.71 -3.31
CA LYS A 172 -3.76 12.13 -4.67
C LYS A 172 -3.08 11.30 -5.74
N PHE A 173 -1.75 11.13 -5.63
CA PHE A 173 -0.98 10.30 -6.55
C PHE A 173 -1.52 8.86 -6.66
N ALA A 174 -1.93 8.26 -5.55
CA ALA A 174 -2.51 6.92 -5.49
C ALA A 174 -4.01 6.88 -5.82
N GLN A 175 -4.63 8.02 -6.19
CA GLN A 175 -6.06 8.16 -6.48
C GLN A 175 -6.97 7.64 -5.36
N ILE A 176 -6.53 7.81 -4.11
CA ILE A 176 -7.32 7.49 -2.91
C ILE A 176 -8.27 8.65 -2.61
N LEU A 177 -7.79 9.87 -2.85
CA LEU A 177 -8.58 11.08 -2.88
C LEU A 177 -8.74 11.50 -4.34
N ASN A 178 -9.91 12.04 -4.68
CA ASN A 178 -10.14 12.60 -6.00
C ASN A 178 -9.17 13.77 -6.26
N ASP A 179 -8.85 13.99 -7.53
CA ASP A 179 -7.91 15.07 -7.92
C ASP A 179 -8.52 16.47 -7.74
N ASP A 180 -9.86 16.55 -7.66
CA ASP A 180 -10.58 17.78 -7.40
C ASP A 180 -10.27 18.30 -5.99
N ALA A 181 -9.52 19.40 -5.93
CA ALA A 181 -9.08 20.01 -4.67
C ALA A 181 -10.26 20.44 -3.78
N ASP A 182 -11.42 20.69 -4.38
CA ASP A 182 -12.65 21.09 -3.69
C ASP A 182 -13.32 19.90 -2.97
N ASP A 183 -13.09 18.66 -3.41
CA ASP A 183 -13.73 17.47 -2.84
C ASP A 183 -12.97 16.92 -1.62
N ALA A 184 -11.65 17.14 -1.54
CA ALA A 184 -10.81 16.71 -0.43
C ALA A 184 -9.60 17.63 -0.16
N PRO A 185 -9.82 18.85 0.38
CA PRO A 185 -8.74 19.80 0.66
C PRO A 185 -7.85 19.36 1.84
N PHE A 186 -6.56 19.74 1.79
CA PHE A 186 -5.66 19.60 2.94
C PHE A 186 -5.85 20.79 3.88
N VAL A 187 -6.54 20.56 5.01
CA VAL A 187 -6.81 21.59 6.00
C VAL A 187 -5.79 21.51 7.12
N SER A 188 -5.06 22.60 7.35
CA SER A 188 -4.22 22.75 8.53
C SER A 188 -5.05 23.33 9.67
N PHE A 189 -5.14 22.60 10.78
CA PHE A 189 -5.87 23.01 11.97
C PHE A 189 -4.90 23.16 13.14
N ASN A 190 -4.59 24.40 13.51
CA ASN A 190 -3.64 24.70 14.58
C ASN A 190 -4.36 24.84 15.93
N CYS A 191 -4.15 23.90 16.84
CA CYS A 191 -4.80 23.90 18.16
C CYS A 191 -4.45 25.12 19.02
N ALA A 192 -3.29 25.75 18.82
CA ALA A 192 -2.86 26.90 19.63
C ALA A 192 -3.77 28.13 19.42
N ASP A 193 -4.30 28.29 18.21
CA ASP A 193 -5.12 29.46 17.84
C ASP A 193 -6.48 29.47 18.55
N TYR A 194 -6.94 28.30 19.02
CA TYR A 194 -8.25 28.12 19.64
C TYR A 194 -8.20 27.91 21.16
N TYR A 195 -7.00 27.93 21.76
CA TYR A 195 -6.82 27.67 23.20
C TYR A 195 -7.69 28.58 24.07
N ASN A 196 -7.78 29.86 23.71
CA ASN A 196 -8.54 30.86 24.47
C ASN A 196 -10.01 30.98 24.02
N ASN A 197 -10.41 30.39 22.89
CA ASN A 197 -11.74 30.54 22.30
C ASN A 197 -12.29 29.21 21.77
N PRO A 198 -12.65 28.25 22.65
CA PRO A 198 -13.10 26.92 22.27
C PRO A 198 -14.40 26.94 21.44
N GLN A 199 -15.21 28.00 21.52
CA GLN A 199 -16.42 28.15 20.71
C GLN A 199 -16.11 28.22 19.21
N LEU A 200 -14.98 28.84 18.84
CA LEU A 200 -14.55 28.96 17.45
C LEU A 200 -14.07 27.59 16.89
N LEU A 201 -13.45 26.77 17.75
CA LEU A 201 -13.11 25.38 17.46
C LEU A 201 -14.39 24.56 17.18
N MET A 202 -15.40 24.68 18.06
CA MET A 202 -16.67 23.95 17.89
C MET A 202 -17.39 24.36 16.61
N ALA A 203 -17.41 25.66 16.30
CA ALA A 203 -17.98 26.20 15.06
C ALA A 203 -17.26 25.71 13.80
N THR A 204 -15.96 25.41 13.89
CA THR A 204 -15.17 24.87 12.77
C THR A 204 -15.38 23.37 12.59
N LEU A 205 -15.48 22.60 13.70
CA LEU A 205 -15.66 21.15 13.66
C LEU A 205 -17.09 20.70 13.34
N PHE A 206 -18.09 21.41 13.87
CA PHE A 206 -19.50 21.02 13.77
C PHE A 206 -20.32 21.96 12.89
N GLY A 207 -19.69 22.99 12.31
CA GLY A 207 -20.36 24.06 11.60
C GLY A 207 -21.00 25.08 12.56
N HIS A 208 -21.49 26.17 11.99
CA HIS A 208 -22.16 27.23 12.73
C HIS A 208 -23.24 27.89 11.86
N ALA A 209 -24.20 28.55 12.52
CA ALA A 209 -25.18 29.35 11.81
C ALA A 209 -24.55 30.66 11.30
N LYS A 210 -24.89 31.09 10.08
CA LYS A 210 -24.46 32.37 9.51
C LYS A 210 -24.75 33.50 10.51
N GLY A 211 -23.73 34.30 10.84
CA GLY A 211 -23.83 35.38 11.83
C GLY A 211 -23.68 34.98 13.30
N ALA A 212 -23.31 33.74 13.63
CA ALA A 212 -23.12 33.31 15.02
C ALA A 212 -21.97 34.03 15.75
N TYR A 213 -20.97 34.53 15.02
CA TYR A 213 -19.87 35.35 15.52
C TYR A 213 -19.31 36.24 14.38
N THR A 214 -18.41 37.17 14.71
CA THR A 214 -17.77 38.07 13.75
C THR A 214 -16.91 37.26 12.77
N GLY A 215 -17.36 37.13 11.50
CA GLY A 215 -16.72 36.31 10.47
C GLY A 215 -17.43 34.99 10.14
N ALA A 216 -18.60 34.73 10.73
CA ALA A 216 -19.44 33.58 10.41
C ALA A 216 -20.25 33.77 9.10
N GLU A 217 -19.68 33.41 7.95
CA GLU A 217 -20.36 33.47 6.63
C GLU A 217 -21.16 32.22 6.23
#